data_AF-A0A4Z1I0S0-F1
#
_entry.id   AF-A0A4Z1I0S0-F1
#
_cell.length_a   1.000
_cell.length_b   1.000
_cell.length_c   1.000
_cell.angle_alpha   90.00
_cell.angle_beta   90.00
_cell.angle_gamma   90.00
#
_symmetry.space_group_name_H-M   'P 1'
#
loop_
_entity.id
_entity.type
_entity.pdbx_description
1 polymer ?
#
loop_
_entity_poly.entity_id
_entity_poly.type
_entity_poly.pdbx_seq_one_letter_code
_entity_poly.pdbx_strand_id
1 'polypeptide(L)'
;MIVLGVIATLIWLSLLLTLPRRHRPQVPSNRVSSIVDDWRKPEDSISLLSPWKSDFTEGITPIACHSHNDYWRTVPLFEALAAGSTSVEADIYLPTKSGNDDLLVGHSAWSLTQGRTLQSLYIEPLFAILESMNKGSNHSDGNDWSGIFQSSPNTTVTLFLDFKSDGSDLWPYVNRQLEKLRAKNWLTHWNNSSGVTWAPIIVVASGKAPFDLLISNTTYRDIFFDAPLNDIENTLYNNTNSYYASVSMSKAIGRLWLWKFSSTQLDKIREQVSVANGKG
;
A
#
# COMPACT_ATOMS: atom_id res chain seq x y z
N MET A 1 32.56 14.33 42.87
CA MET A 1 32.37 13.58 41.60
C MET A 1 31.02 12.88 41.53
N ILE A 2 30.54 12.23 42.60
CA ILE A 2 29.24 11.50 42.61
C ILE A 2 28.04 12.42 42.29
N VAL A 3 27.98 13.61 42.90
CA VAL A 3 26.87 14.57 42.67
C VAL A 3 26.78 15.04 41.21
N LEU A 4 27.92 15.31 40.57
CA LEU A 4 27.96 15.69 39.16
C LEU A 4 27.52 14.54 38.23
N GLY A 5 27.91 13.30 38.57
CA GLY A 5 27.45 12.11 37.86
C GLY A 5 25.93 11.92 37.94
N VAL A 6 25.36 12.07 39.15
CA VAL A 6 23.90 11.95 39.35
C VAL A 6 23.12 13.02 38.58
N ILE A 7 23.58 14.27 38.60
CA ILE A 7 22.94 15.36 37.85
C ILE A 7 23.01 15.09 36.34
N ALA A 8 24.16 14.64 35.82
CA ALA A 8 24.31 14.31 34.41
C ALA A 8 23.37 13.16 33.99
N THR A 9 23.21 12.13 34.81
CA THR A 9 22.28 11.02 34.53
C THR A 9 20.83 11.48 34.53
N LEU A 10 20.42 12.35 35.47
CA LEU A 10 19.06 12.89 35.51
C LEU A 10 18.75 13.78 34.30
N ILE A 11 19.71 14.62 33.87
CA ILE A 11 19.57 15.42 32.65
C ILE A 11 19.46 14.52 31.43
N TRP A 12 20.33 13.49 31.32
CA TRP A 12 20.29 12.53 30.22
C TRP A 12 18.95 11.77 30.17
N LEU A 13 18.46 11.26 31.31
CA LEU A 13 17.17 10.57 31.39
C LEU A 13 16.01 11.51 31.05
N SER A 14 16.04 12.76 31.53
CA SER A 14 15.03 13.78 31.20
C SER A 14 15.02 14.07 29.70
N LEU A 15 16.18 14.27 29.08
CA LEU A 15 16.30 14.46 27.63
C LEU A 15 15.82 13.23 26.86
N LEU A 16 16.19 12.02 27.30
CA LEU A 16 15.76 10.75 26.71
C LEU A 16 14.23 10.59 26.75
N LEU A 17 13.57 11.05 27.80
CA LEU A 17 12.11 10.96 27.96
C LEU A 17 11.35 12.11 27.27
N THR A 18 11.96 13.30 27.17
CA THR A 18 11.28 14.52 26.66
C THR A 18 11.54 14.80 25.19
N LEU A 19 12.75 14.56 24.68
CA LEU A 19 13.10 14.81 23.27
C LEU A 19 12.22 14.00 22.31
N PRO A 20 11.94 12.70 22.53
CA PRO A 20 11.05 11.96 21.63
C PRO A 20 9.64 12.53 21.62
N ARG A 21 9.13 13.06 22.74
CA ARG A 21 7.81 13.70 22.79
C ARG A 21 7.80 15.05 22.06
N ARG A 22 8.87 15.84 22.20
CA ARG A 22 9.00 17.16 21.55
C ARG A 22 9.21 17.06 20.03
N HIS A 23 9.83 15.99 19.57
CA HIS A 23 10.11 15.74 18.15
C HIS A 23 9.13 14.76 17.49
N ARG A 24 8.07 14.34 18.19
CA ARG A 24 6.96 13.65 17.53
C ARG A 24 6.31 14.65 16.56
N PRO A 25 6.23 14.33 15.27
CA PRO A 25 5.42 15.11 14.34
C PRO A 25 4.03 15.30 14.94
N GLN A 26 3.50 16.53 14.89
CA GLN A 26 2.11 16.72 15.27
C GLN A 26 1.25 16.02 14.21
N VAL A 27 0.55 14.98 14.63
CA VAL A 27 -0.45 14.32 13.80
C VAL A 27 -1.62 15.29 13.64
N PRO A 28 -2.05 15.62 12.42
CA PRO A 28 -3.21 16.48 12.21
C PRO A 28 -4.44 15.92 12.94
N SER A 29 -5.17 16.78 13.64
CA SER A 29 -6.43 16.39 14.28
C SER A 29 -7.53 16.29 13.23
N ASN A 30 -7.65 15.14 12.59
CA ASN A 30 -8.60 14.87 11.51
C ASN A 30 -9.33 13.54 11.74
N ARG A 31 -10.30 13.22 10.88
CA ARG A 31 -11.14 12.03 11.10
C ARG A 31 -10.37 10.72 10.94
N VAL A 32 -9.43 10.59 10.00
CA VAL A 32 -8.62 9.35 9.89
C VAL A 32 -7.79 9.10 11.14
N SER A 33 -7.20 10.14 11.74
CA SER A 33 -6.42 10.01 12.99
C SER A 33 -7.31 9.59 14.17
N SER A 34 -8.55 10.07 14.23
CA SER A 34 -9.52 9.62 15.24
C SER A 34 -9.88 8.14 15.07
N ILE A 35 -10.00 7.65 13.83
CA ILE A 35 -10.29 6.23 13.56
C ILE A 35 -9.14 5.34 14.02
N VAL A 36 -7.89 5.78 13.86
CA VAL A 36 -6.72 5.05 14.38
C VAL A 36 -6.83 4.83 15.89
N ASP A 37 -7.31 5.83 16.65
CA ASP A 37 -7.49 5.72 18.09
C ASP A 37 -8.71 4.87 18.50
N ASP A 38 -9.75 4.86 17.67
CA ASP A 38 -11.05 4.21 17.97
C ASP A 38 -11.13 2.75 17.50
N TRP A 39 -10.35 2.34 16.50
CA TRP A 39 -10.42 1.00 15.91
C TRP A 39 -10.12 -0.12 16.90
N ARG A 40 -10.93 -1.18 16.91
CA ARG A 40 -10.73 -2.37 17.75
C ARG A 40 -10.71 -3.67 16.95
N LYS A 41 -11.48 -3.79 15.87
CA LYS A 41 -11.67 -5.03 15.12
C LYS A 41 -11.92 -4.76 13.63
N PRO A 42 -11.75 -5.76 12.74
CA PRO A 42 -11.91 -5.56 11.29
C PRO A 42 -13.25 -5.00 10.85
N GLU A 43 -14.36 -5.31 11.53
CA GLU A 43 -15.68 -4.77 11.19
C GLU A 43 -15.76 -3.24 11.40
N ASP A 44 -14.85 -2.68 12.21
CA ASP A 44 -14.77 -1.25 12.46
C ASP A 44 -14.29 -0.47 11.23
N SER A 45 -13.73 -1.15 10.22
CA SER A 45 -13.22 -0.53 9.00
C SER A 45 -14.25 0.26 8.22
N ILE A 46 -15.51 -0.18 8.32
CA ILE A 46 -16.65 0.49 7.71
C ILE A 46 -17.46 1.25 8.74
N SER A 47 -17.70 0.66 9.92
CA SER A 47 -18.59 1.32 10.89
C SER A 47 -18.03 2.65 11.39
N LEU A 48 -16.70 2.78 11.52
CA LEU A 48 -16.07 4.04 11.94
C LEU A 48 -16.00 5.10 10.83
N LEU A 49 -16.29 4.76 9.58
CA LEU A 49 -16.45 5.75 8.51
C LEU A 49 -17.81 6.47 8.57
N SER A 50 -18.77 5.97 9.37
CA SER A 50 -20.11 6.54 9.52
C SER A 50 -20.32 7.24 10.87
N PRO A 51 -20.96 8.43 10.92
CA PRO A 51 -21.26 9.29 9.77
C PRO A 51 -19.96 9.83 9.14
N TRP A 52 -19.99 10.04 7.82
CA TRP A 52 -18.86 10.62 7.11
C TRP A 52 -18.57 12.03 7.63
N LYS A 53 -17.28 12.33 7.82
CA LYS A 53 -16.82 13.69 8.13
C LYS A 53 -15.92 14.19 7.01
N SER A 54 -16.13 15.45 6.61
CA SER A 54 -15.42 16.08 5.51
C SER A 54 -13.95 16.37 5.80
N ASP A 55 -13.51 16.29 7.05
CA ASP A 55 -12.12 16.45 7.48
C ASP A 55 -11.37 15.10 7.50
N PHE A 56 -11.68 14.16 6.60
CA PHE A 56 -11.13 12.80 6.64
C PHE A 56 -9.60 12.76 6.65
N THR A 57 -8.94 13.39 5.68
CA THR A 57 -7.48 13.47 5.55
C THR A 57 -6.96 14.91 5.58
N GLU A 58 -7.74 15.84 6.15
CA GLU A 58 -7.33 17.24 6.27
C GLU A 58 -5.98 17.39 6.98
N GLY A 59 -5.07 18.17 6.39
CA GLY A 59 -3.72 18.40 6.93
C GLY A 59 -2.72 17.27 6.70
N ILE A 60 -3.10 16.15 6.09
CA ILE A 60 -2.16 15.07 5.73
C ILE A 60 -1.58 15.34 4.35
N THR A 61 -0.25 15.46 4.28
CA THR A 61 0.48 15.52 3.01
C THR A 61 0.84 14.11 2.57
N PRO A 62 0.48 13.66 1.35
CA PRO A 62 0.89 12.36 0.86
C PRO A 62 2.40 12.28 0.68
N ILE A 63 2.95 11.12 1.01
CA ILE A 63 4.37 10.77 0.96
C ILE A 63 4.48 9.51 0.12
N ALA A 64 5.37 9.55 -0.88
CA ALA A 64 5.70 8.41 -1.72
C ALA A 64 6.49 7.35 -0.93
N CYS A 65 5.82 6.71 0.03
CA CYS A 65 6.32 5.63 0.84
C CYS A 65 5.38 4.43 0.75
N HIS A 66 5.97 3.25 0.97
CA HIS A 66 5.27 1.98 0.98
C HIS A 66 5.15 1.49 2.41
N SER A 67 3.91 1.36 2.89
CA SER A 67 3.60 0.83 4.20
C SER A 67 3.65 -0.70 4.16
N HIS A 68 4.87 -1.22 4.03
CA HIS A 68 5.16 -2.65 3.91
C HIS A 68 4.58 -3.41 5.10
N ASN A 69 3.86 -4.50 4.82
CA ASN A 69 3.20 -5.33 5.82
C ASN A 69 2.29 -4.58 6.81
N ASP A 70 1.59 -3.55 6.38
CA ASP A 70 0.71 -2.78 7.27
C ASP A 70 -0.42 -3.61 7.91
N TYR A 71 -0.77 -4.77 7.34
CA TYR A 71 -1.64 -5.76 7.98
C TYR A 71 -1.10 -6.32 9.31
N TRP A 72 0.15 -6.08 9.70
CA TRP A 72 0.65 -6.37 11.06
C TRP A 72 0.22 -5.34 12.09
N ARG A 73 -0.13 -4.14 11.63
CA ARG A 73 -0.52 -3.04 12.49
C ARG A 73 -1.90 -3.30 13.09
N THR A 74 -2.14 -2.64 14.21
CA THR A 74 -3.44 -2.68 14.89
C THR A 74 -4.54 -2.15 13.96
N VAL A 75 -4.24 -1.10 13.21
CA VAL A 75 -5.16 -0.43 12.28
C VAL A 75 -4.55 -0.33 10.87
N PRO A 76 -4.63 -1.39 10.03
CA PRO A 76 -3.82 -1.54 8.81
C PRO A 76 -3.84 -0.35 7.85
N LEU A 77 -4.93 -0.18 7.09
CA LEU A 77 -5.06 0.87 6.08
C LEU A 77 -5.00 2.28 6.71
N PHE A 78 -5.70 2.51 7.82
CA PHE A 78 -5.84 3.86 8.36
C PHE A 78 -4.56 4.40 8.98
N GLU A 79 -3.71 3.58 9.62
CA GLU A 79 -2.39 4.07 10.08
C GLU A 79 -1.49 4.45 8.91
N ALA A 80 -1.56 3.73 7.78
CA ALA A 80 -0.82 4.08 6.58
C ALA A 80 -1.30 5.42 5.99
N LEU A 81 -2.62 5.59 5.85
CA LEU A 81 -3.22 6.84 5.35
C LEU A 81 -2.97 8.02 6.30
N ALA A 82 -3.10 7.83 7.62
CA ALA A 82 -2.82 8.87 8.62
C ALA A 82 -1.36 9.34 8.58
N ALA A 83 -0.43 8.43 8.25
CA ALA A 83 0.98 8.75 8.05
C ALA A 83 1.30 9.39 6.68
N GLY A 84 0.30 9.50 5.78
CA GLY A 84 0.49 10.01 4.42
C GLY A 84 0.97 8.98 3.40
N SER A 85 1.05 7.69 3.75
CA SER A 85 1.57 6.66 2.85
C SER A 85 0.69 6.49 1.61
N THR A 86 1.27 6.66 0.43
CA THR A 86 0.56 6.45 -0.84
C THR A 86 0.63 5.01 -1.34
N SER A 87 1.15 4.09 -0.54
CA SER A 87 1.20 2.66 -0.89
C SER A 87 1.04 1.79 0.36
N VAL A 88 0.27 0.71 0.24
CA VAL A 88 -0.10 -0.26 1.28
C VAL A 88 0.04 -1.68 0.74
N GLU A 89 0.19 -2.69 1.61
CA GLU A 89 0.45 -4.07 1.21
C GLU A 89 -0.47 -5.05 1.94
N ALA A 90 -1.02 -6.01 1.20
CA ALA A 90 -1.78 -7.13 1.75
C ALA A 90 -1.15 -8.47 1.34
N ASP A 91 -0.69 -9.23 2.34
CA ASP A 91 -0.31 -10.64 2.18
C ASP A 91 -1.57 -11.50 2.06
N ILE A 92 -1.90 -11.95 0.84
CA ILE A 92 -3.17 -12.63 0.56
C ILE A 92 -3.04 -14.16 0.51
N TYR A 93 -4.05 -14.82 1.06
CA TYR A 93 -4.22 -16.28 1.12
C TYR A 93 -5.63 -16.69 0.70
N LEU A 94 -5.74 -17.90 0.16
CA LEU A 94 -7.03 -18.50 -0.13
C LEU A 94 -7.91 -18.62 1.13
N PRO A 95 -9.24 -18.55 0.98
CA PRO A 95 -10.15 -18.82 2.08
C PRO A 95 -9.93 -20.24 2.63
N THR A 96 -9.93 -20.38 3.95
CA THR A 96 -9.73 -21.67 4.63
C THR A 96 -11.04 -22.37 5.00
N LYS A 97 -12.18 -21.67 4.88
CA LYS A 97 -13.51 -22.22 5.19
C LYS A 97 -14.33 -22.33 3.92
N SER A 98 -14.95 -23.50 3.74
CA SER A 98 -15.91 -23.72 2.64
C SER A 98 -17.07 -22.73 2.75
N GLY A 99 -17.48 -22.14 1.61
CA GLY A 99 -18.54 -21.13 1.53
C GLY A 99 -18.08 -19.70 1.87
N ASN A 100 -16.81 -19.49 2.21
CA ASN A 100 -16.21 -18.15 2.28
C ASN A 100 -15.39 -17.90 1.01
N ASP A 101 -15.71 -16.83 0.31
CA ASP A 101 -15.08 -16.42 -0.94
C ASP A 101 -14.10 -15.24 -0.77
N ASP A 102 -13.92 -14.78 0.48
CA ASP A 102 -13.05 -13.67 0.82
C ASP A 102 -11.62 -14.13 1.08
N LEU A 103 -10.68 -13.39 0.48
CA LEU A 103 -9.26 -13.66 0.61
C LEU A 103 -8.83 -13.26 2.00
N LEU A 104 -8.12 -14.14 2.70
CA LEU A 104 -7.61 -13.87 4.03
C LEU A 104 -6.31 -13.07 3.93
N VAL A 105 -6.08 -12.19 4.90
CA VAL A 105 -4.86 -11.39 4.98
C VAL A 105 -4.08 -11.73 6.25
N GLY A 106 -2.78 -11.99 6.11
CA GLY A 106 -1.91 -12.20 7.27
C GLY A 106 -0.51 -12.65 6.87
N HIS A 107 0.43 -12.65 7.80
CA HIS A 107 1.83 -12.94 7.49
C HIS A 107 2.07 -14.38 7.01
N SER A 108 1.37 -15.32 7.64
CA SER A 108 1.51 -16.75 7.42
C SER A 108 0.16 -17.45 7.53
N ALA A 109 0.04 -18.64 6.96
CA ALA A 109 -1.17 -19.46 7.02
C ALA A 109 -1.68 -19.69 8.47
N TRP A 110 -0.77 -19.73 9.45
CA TRP A 110 -1.09 -19.93 10.88
C TRP A 110 -1.63 -18.68 11.58
N SER A 111 -1.36 -17.49 11.03
CA SER A 111 -1.84 -16.22 11.58
C SER A 111 -3.18 -15.77 11.01
N LEU A 112 -3.76 -16.55 10.08
CA LEU A 112 -5.00 -16.17 9.41
C LEU A 112 -6.19 -16.23 10.37
N THR A 113 -6.98 -15.16 10.38
CA THR A 113 -8.22 -15.06 11.15
C THR A 113 -9.36 -14.68 10.23
N GLN A 114 -10.54 -15.26 10.44
CA GLN A 114 -11.68 -15.12 9.51
C GLN A 114 -12.19 -13.69 9.35
N GLY A 115 -12.02 -12.84 10.37
CA GLY A 115 -12.42 -11.42 10.27
C GLY A 115 -11.42 -10.56 9.49
N ARG A 116 -10.20 -11.04 9.23
CA ARG A 116 -9.15 -10.27 8.53
C ARG A 116 -9.09 -10.70 7.08
N THR A 117 -9.91 -10.05 6.27
CA THR A 117 -10.02 -10.32 4.83
C THR A 117 -9.53 -9.14 4.01
N LEU A 118 -9.20 -9.37 2.74
CA LEU A 118 -8.86 -8.32 1.79
C LEU A 118 -10.02 -7.31 1.66
N GLN A 119 -11.26 -7.81 1.68
CA GLN A 119 -12.46 -6.97 1.69
C GLN A 119 -12.52 -6.06 2.93
N SER A 120 -12.49 -6.64 4.13
CA SER A 120 -12.66 -5.89 5.38
C SER A 120 -11.52 -4.93 5.67
N LEU A 121 -10.28 -5.29 5.34
CA LEU A 121 -9.12 -4.47 5.70
C LEU A 121 -8.75 -3.42 4.65
N TYR A 122 -9.08 -3.63 3.37
CA TYR A 122 -8.64 -2.75 2.28
C TYR A 122 -9.77 -2.36 1.33
N ILE A 123 -10.40 -3.31 0.65
CA ILE A 123 -11.28 -2.98 -0.50
C ILE A 123 -12.52 -2.19 -0.08
N GLU A 124 -13.26 -2.69 0.91
CA GLU A 124 -14.47 -2.02 1.39
C GLU A 124 -14.17 -0.63 1.99
N PRO A 125 -13.18 -0.46 2.90
CA PRO A 125 -12.89 0.87 3.43
C PRO A 125 -12.38 1.83 2.35
N LEU A 126 -11.54 1.39 1.40
CA LEU A 126 -11.11 2.21 0.26
C LEU A 126 -12.32 2.65 -0.59
N PHE A 127 -13.23 1.73 -0.89
CA PHE A 127 -14.44 2.02 -1.63
C PHE A 127 -15.31 3.06 -0.91
N ALA A 128 -15.57 2.89 0.38
CA ALA A 128 -16.41 3.79 1.17
C ALA A 128 -15.80 5.21 1.29
N ILE A 129 -14.48 5.30 1.45
CA ILE A 129 -13.74 6.57 1.44
C ILE A 129 -13.92 7.25 0.08
N LEU A 130 -13.63 6.55 -1.02
CA LEU A 130 -13.72 7.13 -2.36
C LEU A 130 -15.16 7.52 -2.71
N GLU A 131 -16.16 6.71 -2.34
CA GLU A 131 -17.57 7.05 -2.54
C GLU A 131 -17.93 8.36 -1.83
N SER A 132 -17.46 8.54 -0.60
CA SER A 132 -17.73 9.74 0.18
C SER A 132 -16.98 10.97 -0.36
N MET A 133 -15.72 10.80 -0.77
CA MET A 133 -14.90 11.87 -1.38
C MET A 133 -15.45 12.35 -2.73
N ASN A 134 -16.08 11.45 -3.47
CA ASN A 134 -16.58 11.71 -4.82
C ASN A 134 -18.10 11.93 -4.86
N LYS A 135 -18.75 12.09 -3.69
CA LYS A 135 -20.21 12.25 -3.60
C LYS A 135 -20.65 13.59 -4.16
N GLY A 136 -21.55 13.56 -5.13
CA GLY A 136 -22.12 14.77 -5.75
C GLY A 136 -21.29 15.34 -6.91
N SER A 137 -20.17 14.70 -7.24
CA SER A 137 -19.39 15.05 -8.41
C SER A 137 -19.99 14.46 -9.69
N ASN A 138 -20.20 15.29 -10.72
CA ASN A 138 -20.63 14.84 -12.04
C ASN A 138 -19.40 14.46 -12.87
N HIS A 139 -18.78 13.33 -12.53
CA HIS A 139 -17.62 12.79 -13.25
C HIS A 139 -18.07 12.20 -14.61
N SER A 140 -18.32 13.10 -15.56
CA SER A 140 -18.88 12.78 -16.88
C SER A 140 -17.85 12.04 -17.76
N ASP A 141 -16.55 12.28 -17.52
CA ASP A 141 -15.48 11.92 -18.45
C ASP A 141 -14.27 11.26 -17.74
N GLY A 142 -14.47 10.23 -16.92
CA GLY A 142 -13.47 9.21 -16.52
C GLY A 142 -12.14 9.62 -15.82
N ASN A 143 -11.75 10.89 -15.86
CA ASN A 143 -10.49 11.47 -15.40
C ASN A 143 -10.68 12.54 -14.31
N ASP A 144 -11.92 12.82 -13.98
CA ASP A 144 -12.28 13.69 -12.87
C ASP A 144 -12.59 12.75 -11.71
N TRP A 145 -11.66 12.62 -10.77
CA TRP A 145 -11.84 11.85 -9.54
C TRP A 145 -11.06 12.54 -8.44
N SER A 146 -11.58 12.47 -7.22
CA SER A 146 -10.86 12.87 -6.02
C SER A 146 -10.36 11.64 -5.29
N GLY A 147 -9.05 11.57 -5.13
CA GLY A 147 -8.34 10.54 -4.38
C GLY A 147 -8.50 10.74 -2.88
N ILE A 148 -7.72 9.98 -2.11
CA ILE A 148 -7.91 9.84 -0.67
C ILE A 148 -7.37 11.05 0.11
N PHE A 149 -6.34 11.71 -0.41
CA PHE A 149 -5.66 12.81 0.28
C PHE A 149 -6.24 14.17 -0.13
N GLN A 150 -6.98 14.82 0.77
CA GLN A 150 -7.63 16.11 0.47
C GLN A 150 -6.64 17.23 0.13
N SER A 151 -5.42 17.19 0.67
CA SER A 151 -4.38 18.17 0.33
C SER A 151 -3.82 18.00 -1.09
N SER A 152 -4.07 16.84 -1.72
CA SER A 152 -3.60 16.53 -3.09
C SER A 152 -4.57 15.51 -3.73
N PRO A 153 -5.76 15.96 -4.18
CA PRO A 153 -6.84 15.09 -4.63
C PRO A 153 -6.46 14.18 -5.80
N ASN A 154 -5.49 14.56 -6.63
CA ASN A 154 -5.06 13.74 -7.76
C ASN A 154 -4.03 12.65 -7.36
N THR A 155 -3.79 12.45 -6.06
CA THR A 155 -2.85 11.43 -5.59
C THR A 155 -3.50 10.05 -5.62
N THR A 156 -2.89 9.17 -6.40
CA THR A 156 -3.23 7.74 -6.43
C THR A 156 -2.63 7.00 -5.23
N VAL A 157 -3.37 6.02 -4.70
CA VAL A 157 -2.88 5.08 -3.69
C VAL A 157 -2.64 3.72 -4.32
N THR A 158 -1.47 3.12 -4.05
CA THR A 158 -1.15 1.78 -4.51
C THR A 158 -1.55 0.74 -3.47
N LEU A 159 -2.36 -0.23 -3.89
CA LEU A 159 -2.65 -1.46 -3.15
C LEU A 159 -1.79 -2.58 -3.71
N PHE A 160 -0.78 -2.97 -2.94
CA PHE A 160 0.12 -4.06 -3.26
C PHE A 160 -0.46 -5.38 -2.72
N LEU A 161 -0.61 -6.37 -3.59
CA LEU A 161 -1.15 -7.69 -3.26
C LEU A 161 -0.01 -8.71 -3.37
N ASP A 162 0.50 -9.19 -2.24
CA ASP A 162 1.52 -10.23 -2.22
C ASP A 162 0.85 -11.61 -2.16
N PHE A 163 0.97 -12.38 -3.25
CA PHE A 163 0.40 -13.70 -3.40
C PHE A 163 1.25 -14.73 -2.64
N LYS A 164 0.79 -15.18 -1.47
CA LYS A 164 1.55 -16.11 -0.61
C LYS A 164 1.31 -17.59 -0.89
N SER A 165 0.13 -17.93 -1.41
CA SER A 165 -0.22 -19.28 -1.90
C SER A 165 -0.11 -19.38 -3.42
N ASP A 166 -0.63 -20.46 -4.03
CA ASP A 166 -0.61 -20.61 -5.47
C ASP A 166 -1.24 -19.41 -6.18
N GLY A 167 -0.50 -18.84 -7.13
CA GLY A 167 -0.89 -17.64 -7.84
C GLY A 167 -2.13 -17.84 -8.72
N SER A 168 -2.19 -18.98 -9.40
CA SER A 168 -3.27 -19.32 -10.33
C SER A 168 -4.58 -19.55 -9.59
N ASP A 169 -4.51 -20.16 -8.40
CA ASP A 169 -5.68 -20.36 -7.55
C ASP A 169 -6.20 -19.03 -6.95
N LEU A 170 -5.30 -18.13 -6.55
CA LEU A 170 -5.65 -16.81 -6.00
C LEU A 170 -6.20 -15.85 -7.06
N TRP A 171 -5.70 -15.92 -8.29
CA TRP A 171 -5.99 -14.99 -9.39
C TRP A 171 -7.49 -14.73 -9.62
N PRO A 172 -8.38 -15.75 -9.72
CA PRO A 172 -9.81 -15.50 -9.89
C PRO A 172 -10.46 -14.82 -8.68
N TYR A 173 -9.99 -15.08 -7.46
CA TYR A 173 -10.50 -14.45 -6.24
C TYR A 173 -10.13 -12.96 -6.19
N VAL A 174 -8.88 -12.63 -6.54
CA VAL A 174 -8.41 -11.24 -6.62
C VAL A 174 -9.22 -10.45 -7.64
N ASN A 175 -9.37 -10.99 -8.85
CA ASN A 175 -10.16 -10.33 -9.91
C ASN A 175 -11.60 -10.06 -9.48
N ARG A 176 -12.24 -11.04 -8.83
CA ARG A 176 -13.60 -10.90 -8.31
C ARG A 176 -13.72 -9.85 -7.22
N GLN A 177 -12.78 -9.80 -6.28
CA GLN A 177 -12.85 -8.86 -5.15
C GLN A 177 -12.58 -7.40 -5.56
N LEU A 178 -11.86 -7.19 -6.67
CA LEU A 178 -11.63 -5.87 -7.25
C LEU A 178 -12.81 -5.32 -8.06
N GLU A 179 -13.82 -6.15 -8.36
CA GLU A 179 -14.91 -5.80 -9.28
C GLU A 179 -15.66 -4.53 -8.88
N LYS A 180 -15.86 -4.32 -7.57
CA LYS A 180 -16.57 -3.15 -7.06
C LYS A 180 -15.84 -1.84 -7.35
N LEU A 181 -14.50 -1.84 -7.26
CA LEU A 181 -13.66 -0.69 -7.61
C LEU A 181 -13.57 -0.51 -9.14
N ARG A 182 -13.43 -1.63 -9.87
CA ARG A 182 -13.43 -1.66 -11.34
C ARG A 182 -14.70 -1.05 -11.92
N ALA A 183 -15.86 -1.43 -11.42
CA ALA A 183 -17.16 -0.94 -11.86
C ALA A 183 -17.36 0.58 -11.66
N LYS A 184 -16.57 1.20 -10.79
CA LYS A 184 -16.54 2.65 -10.56
C LYS A 184 -15.46 3.38 -11.38
N ASN A 185 -14.70 2.65 -12.20
CA ASN A 185 -13.48 3.16 -12.87
C ASN A 185 -12.45 3.73 -11.87
N TRP A 186 -12.38 3.17 -10.66
CA TRP A 186 -11.43 3.63 -9.64
C TRP A 186 -10.09 2.89 -9.66
N LEU A 187 -9.91 1.93 -10.56
CA LEU A 187 -8.66 1.22 -10.78
C LEU A 187 -7.92 1.80 -11.98
N THR A 188 -6.66 2.13 -11.75
CA THR A 188 -5.71 2.46 -12.81
C THR A 188 -5.60 1.24 -13.69
N HIS A 189 -5.72 1.44 -14.99
CA HIS A 189 -5.80 0.33 -15.92
C HIS A 189 -5.08 0.65 -17.21
N TRP A 190 -4.61 -0.39 -17.87
CA TRP A 190 -4.13 -0.35 -19.23
C TRP A 190 -5.21 -0.88 -20.17
N ASN A 191 -5.35 -0.23 -21.33
CA ASN A 191 -6.06 -0.81 -22.46
C ASN A 191 -5.23 -0.64 -23.75
N ASN A 192 -5.53 -1.48 -24.74
CA ASN A 192 -4.77 -1.52 -25.99
C ASN A 192 -4.88 -0.24 -26.85
N SER A 193 -5.89 0.60 -26.60
CA SER A 193 -6.24 1.74 -27.45
C SER A 193 -5.69 3.06 -26.94
N SER A 194 -5.66 3.24 -25.62
CA SER A 194 -5.26 4.50 -24.94
C SER A 194 -4.07 4.34 -24.00
N GLY A 195 -3.56 3.12 -23.80
CA GLY A 195 -2.47 2.87 -22.87
C GLY A 195 -2.94 2.91 -21.42
N VAL A 196 -2.12 3.44 -20.52
CA VAL A 196 -2.42 3.51 -19.07
C VAL A 196 -3.30 4.73 -18.78
N THR A 197 -4.45 4.48 -18.16
CA THR A 197 -5.37 5.50 -17.61
C THR A 197 -5.29 5.49 -16.09
N TRP A 198 -4.92 6.62 -15.50
CA TRP A 198 -4.73 6.78 -14.05
C TRP A 198 -6.06 6.94 -13.31
N ALA A 199 -6.16 6.27 -12.16
CA ALA A 199 -7.32 6.31 -11.28
C ALA A 199 -6.88 6.51 -9.81
N PRO A 200 -7.82 6.66 -8.85
CA PRO A 200 -7.49 6.80 -7.44
C PRO A 200 -6.70 5.64 -6.85
N ILE A 201 -6.82 4.43 -7.42
CA ILE A 201 -6.13 3.22 -6.94
C ILE A 201 -5.27 2.62 -8.05
N ILE A 202 -4.06 2.18 -7.73
CA ILE A 202 -3.26 1.25 -8.54
C ILE A 202 -3.21 -0.07 -7.80
N VAL A 203 -3.49 -1.19 -8.48
CA VAL A 203 -3.28 -2.52 -7.91
C VAL A 203 -1.99 -3.09 -8.48
N VAL A 204 -1.10 -3.53 -7.60
CA VAL A 204 0.16 -4.20 -7.97
C VAL A 204 0.18 -5.60 -7.40
N ALA A 205 0.36 -6.61 -8.25
CA ALA A 205 0.52 -8.00 -7.86
C ALA A 205 2.00 -8.36 -7.73
N SER A 206 2.36 -9.03 -6.63
CA SER A 206 3.72 -9.49 -6.33
C SER A 206 3.71 -10.90 -5.72
N GLY A 207 4.87 -11.35 -5.24
CA GLY A 207 5.04 -12.68 -4.66
C GLY A 207 4.90 -13.77 -5.71
N LYS A 208 3.96 -14.69 -5.51
CA LYS A 208 3.66 -15.79 -6.46
C LYS A 208 2.62 -15.41 -7.52
N ALA A 209 2.40 -14.12 -7.77
CA ALA A 209 1.45 -13.64 -8.75
C ALA A 209 1.73 -14.24 -10.15
N PRO A 210 0.71 -14.78 -10.84
CA PRO A 210 0.89 -15.46 -12.12
C PRO A 210 1.01 -14.44 -13.27
N PHE A 211 2.23 -14.07 -13.64
CA PHE A 211 2.49 -13.09 -14.70
C PHE A 211 1.78 -13.43 -16.02
N ASP A 212 1.79 -14.69 -16.43
CA ASP A 212 1.13 -15.15 -17.67
C ASP A 212 -0.40 -14.89 -17.66
N LEU A 213 -1.06 -15.07 -16.51
CA LEU A 213 -2.48 -14.77 -16.37
C LEU A 213 -2.73 -13.26 -16.33
N LEU A 214 -1.83 -12.48 -15.72
CA LEU A 214 -1.90 -11.01 -15.70
C LEU A 214 -1.88 -10.45 -17.12
N ILE A 215 -0.98 -10.94 -17.98
CA ILE A 215 -0.85 -10.45 -19.36
C ILE A 215 -1.78 -11.16 -20.37
N SER A 216 -2.52 -12.19 -19.93
CA SER A 216 -3.39 -12.98 -20.82
C SER A 216 -4.47 -12.16 -21.51
N ASN A 217 -5.00 -11.13 -20.84
CA ASN A 217 -5.94 -10.20 -21.44
C ASN A 217 -5.18 -9.11 -22.22
N THR A 218 -5.29 -9.17 -23.54
CA THR A 218 -4.61 -8.26 -24.47
C THR A 218 -5.39 -6.98 -24.76
N THR A 219 -6.61 -6.83 -24.23
CA THR A 219 -7.46 -5.65 -24.45
C THR A 219 -7.58 -4.75 -23.23
N TYR A 220 -7.62 -5.33 -22.02
CA TYR A 220 -7.81 -4.59 -20.76
C TYR A 220 -7.12 -5.28 -19.58
N ARG A 221 -6.43 -4.50 -18.74
CA ARG A 221 -5.82 -4.97 -17.48
C ARG A 221 -5.84 -3.86 -16.44
N ASP A 222 -6.22 -4.16 -15.21
CA ASP A 222 -6.26 -3.19 -14.09
C ASP A 222 -5.45 -3.65 -12.87
N ILE A 223 -4.61 -4.66 -13.08
CA ILE A 223 -3.63 -5.16 -12.13
C ILE A 223 -2.28 -5.08 -12.84
N PHE A 224 -1.34 -4.35 -12.23
CA PHE A 224 0.04 -4.24 -12.67
C PHE A 224 0.92 -5.23 -11.90
N PHE A 225 2.11 -5.48 -12.41
CA PHE A 225 3.07 -6.41 -11.83
C PHE A 225 4.18 -5.67 -11.08
N ASP A 226 4.65 -6.29 -10.00
CA ASP A 226 5.95 -5.97 -9.39
C ASP A 226 7.04 -6.77 -10.10
N ALA A 227 7.73 -6.11 -11.03
CA ALA A 227 8.77 -6.76 -11.82
C ALA A 227 9.98 -7.13 -10.94
N PRO A 228 10.63 -8.28 -11.19
CA PRO A 228 11.87 -8.63 -10.51
C PRO A 228 12.98 -7.63 -10.88
N LEU A 229 13.40 -6.78 -9.93
CA LEU A 229 14.44 -5.76 -10.19
C LEU A 229 15.78 -6.38 -10.61
N ASN A 230 16.06 -7.63 -10.21
CA ASN A 230 17.26 -8.36 -10.61
C ASN A 230 17.17 -8.99 -12.01
N ASP A 231 16.01 -8.97 -12.65
CA ASP A 231 15.78 -9.37 -14.05
C ASP A 231 15.10 -8.23 -14.83
N ILE A 232 15.33 -6.98 -14.40
CA ILE A 232 14.67 -5.81 -14.96
C ILE A 232 15.13 -5.50 -16.38
N GLU A 233 16.18 -6.11 -16.91
CA GLU A 233 16.54 -5.93 -18.33
C GLU A 233 15.63 -6.73 -19.26
N ASN A 234 14.93 -7.73 -18.72
CA ASN A 234 14.03 -8.58 -19.48
C ASN A 234 12.95 -7.75 -20.18
N THR A 235 12.78 -7.95 -21.48
CA THR A 235 11.82 -7.21 -22.31
C THR A 235 10.37 -7.57 -22.02
N LEU A 236 10.13 -8.67 -21.31
CA LEU A 236 8.81 -9.06 -20.82
C LEU A 236 8.19 -7.98 -19.92
N TYR A 237 9.00 -7.30 -19.10
CA TYR A 237 8.53 -6.25 -18.19
C TYR A 237 8.61 -4.89 -18.86
N ASN A 238 7.52 -4.13 -18.83
CA ASN A 238 7.45 -2.76 -19.36
C ASN A 238 6.34 -1.96 -18.67
N ASN A 239 6.29 -0.66 -18.93
CA ASN A 239 5.33 0.29 -18.36
C ASN A 239 3.84 0.00 -18.65
N THR A 240 3.51 -0.99 -19.49
CA THR A 240 2.11 -1.39 -19.75
C THR A 240 1.64 -2.59 -18.93
N ASN A 241 2.56 -3.26 -18.24
CA ASN A 241 2.26 -4.43 -17.41
C ASN A 241 2.84 -4.36 -16.00
N SER A 242 3.89 -3.57 -15.78
CA SER A 242 4.59 -3.46 -14.50
C SER A 242 4.55 -2.01 -14.02
N TYR A 243 4.32 -1.80 -12.73
CA TYR A 243 4.30 -0.47 -12.10
C TYR A 243 5.45 -0.29 -11.11
N TYR A 244 5.84 -1.38 -10.44
CA TYR A 244 7.01 -1.41 -9.57
C TYR A 244 8.04 -2.40 -10.08
N ALA A 245 9.27 -2.25 -9.59
CA ALA A 245 10.28 -3.27 -9.66
C ALA A 245 10.96 -3.42 -8.30
N SER A 246 10.90 -4.61 -7.71
CA SER A 246 11.42 -4.87 -6.37
C SER A 246 12.33 -6.08 -6.32
N VAL A 247 13.15 -6.14 -5.26
CA VAL A 247 14.03 -7.26 -4.94
C VAL A 247 14.44 -7.17 -3.48
N SER A 248 14.72 -8.30 -2.84
CA SER A 248 15.37 -8.30 -1.53
C SER A 248 16.70 -7.56 -1.60
N MET A 249 16.90 -6.57 -0.73
CA MET A 249 18.15 -5.80 -0.63
C MET A 249 19.38 -6.73 -0.57
N SER A 250 19.29 -7.81 0.21
CA SER A 250 20.38 -8.79 0.33
C SER A 250 20.69 -9.52 -0.98
N LYS A 251 19.67 -9.79 -1.82
CA LYS A 251 19.85 -10.38 -3.15
C LYS A 251 20.35 -9.34 -4.16
N ALA A 252 19.92 -8.09 -4.03
CA ALA A 252 20.32 -7.00 -4.90
C ALA A 252 21.81 -6.68 -4.73
N ILE A 253 22.24 -6.41 -3.50
CA ILE A 253 23.55 -5.80 -3.21
C ILE A 253 24.38 -6.57 -2.19
N GLY A 254 23.90 -7.71 -1.70
CA GLY A 254 24.59 -8.49 -0.68
C GLY A 254 24.45 -7.92 0.73
N ARG A 255 25.34 -8.36 1.63
CA ARG A 255 25.33 -7.94 3.04
C ARG A 255 25.97 -6.57 3.21
N LEU A 256 25.38 -5.73 4.06
CA LEU A 256 25.99 -4.47 4.48
C LEU A 256 27.01 -4.71 5.59
N TRP A 257 28.18 -4.09 5.46
CA TRP A 257 29.22 -4.11 6.48
C TRP A 257 29.21 -2.80 7.27
N LEU A 258 29.19 -2.88 8.61
CA LEU A 258 29.06 -1.74 9.52
C LEU A 258 27.93 -0.75 9.15
N TRP A 259 26.81 -1.26 8.61
CA TRP A 259 25.65 -0.44 8.22
C TRP A 259 25.95 0.62 7.15
N LYS A 260 26.99 0.41 6.34
CA LYS A 260 27.37 1.29 5.24
C LYS A 260 27.37 0.54 3.91
N PHE A 261 27.00 1.26 2.85
CA PHE A 261 27.17 0.79 1.49
C PHE A 261 28.63 0.97 1.05
N SER A 262 29.21 -0.05 0.43
CA SER A 262 30.45 0.09 -0.36
C SER A 262 30.19 0.86 -1.66
N SER A 263 31.24 1.34 -2.31
CA SER A 263 31.13 1.97 -3.64
C SER A 263 30.48 1.03 -4.66
N THR A 264 30.92 -0.22 -4.73
CA THR A 264 30.35 -1.24 -5.62
C THR A 264 28.85 -1.47 -5.37
N GLN A 265 28.41 -1.46 -4.11
CA GLN A 265 26.99 -1.57 -3.78
C GLN A 265 26.20 -0.33 -4.21
N LEU A 266 26.74 0.87 -4.00
CA LEU A 266 26.11 2.11 -4.45
C LEU A 266 26.01 2.18 -5.98
N ASP A 267 27.05 1.76 -6.70
CA ASP A 267 27.06 1.74 -8.16
C ASP A 267 26.01 0.77 -8.69
N LYS A 268 25.88 -0.41 -8.07
CA LYS A 268 24.82 -1.37 -8.41
C LYS A 268 23.42 -0.83 -8.14
N ILE A 269 23.20 -0.12 -7.02
CA ILE A 269 21.90 0.55 -6.74
C ILE A 269 21.60 1.57 -7.84
N ARG A 270 22.57 2.42 -8.19
CA ARG A 270 22.40 3.45 -9.23
C ARG A 270 22.07 2.83 -10.58
N GLU A 271 22.77 1.77 -10.96
CA GLU A 271 22.53 1.01 -12.18
C GLU A 271 21.10 0.44 -12.19
N GLN A 272 20.71 -0.29 -11.15
CA GLN A 272 19.36 -0.87 -11.05
C GLN A 272 18.26 0.18 -11.13
N VAL A 273 18.42 1.30 -10.42
CA VAL A 273 17.48 2.44 -10.47
C VAL A 273 17.45 3.06 -11.86
N SER A 274 18.62 3.21 -12.52
CA SER A 274 18.69 3.77 -13.87
C SER A 274 18.00 2.88 -14.90
N VAL A 275 18.20 1.56 -14.84
CA VAL A 275 17.57 0.61 -15.77
C VAL A 275 16.06 0.56 -15.54
N ALA A 276 15.62 0.52 -14.28
CA ALA A 276 14.19 0.57 -13.94
C ALA A 276 13.53 1.85 -14.47
N ASN A 277 14.13 3.03 -14.22
CA ASN A 277 13.63 4.31 -14.74
C ASN A 277 13.60 4.35 -16.28
N GLY A 278 14.54 3.67 -16.94
CA GLY A 278 14.58 3.57 -18.40
C GLY A 278 13.40 2.82 -19.01
N LYS A 279 12.67 2.02 -18.22
CA LYS A 279 11.47 1.29 -18.68
C LYS A 279 10.15 2.05 -18.55
N GLY A 280 10.17 3.20 -17.89
CA GLY A 280 8.99 4.03 -17.61
C GLY A 280 8.51 3.91 -16.19
#